data_AF-A0A3P3Z0D8-F1
#
_entry.id   AF-A0A3P3Z0D8-F1
#
_cell.length_a   1.000
_cell.length_b   1.000
_cell.length_c   1.000
_cell.angle_alpha   90.00
_cell.angle_beta   90.00
_cell.angle_gamma   90.00
#
_symmetry.space_group_name_H-M   'P 1'
#
loop_
_entity.id
_entity.type
_entity.pdbx_description
1 polymer ?
#
loop_
_entity_poly.entity_id
_entity_poly.type
_entity_poly.pdbx_seq_one_letter_code
_entity_poly.pdbx_strand_id
1 'polypeptide(L)'
;MDVPSDDYDVSIMIEAIHEVQAVLTSRQFATFSEVDTEIAKTLKRYEAFGDGFERFHVSLTKDVLQSNDLQKSLKDMDKRCRDRLKDCESSQKDQINDILPFIRKSSAILVHGSGNLLALTIACSIQEHEGVRFYICEGRPARKGYPNGSGEQLLKRVLATPEGTRLKDKLHRYCTIVPDSGVSSVMNNVDFVVMGANCVTEHGGLVHSTGSLQISIVAAFRNVPCYVLCETFKFAHIFPLGTDDLKQPEDGVGQVVPLVEFVPPSMITLIFSEQGIMPPSAVADEMFRFHTAPSAPGKQR
;
A
#
# COMPACT_ATOMS: atom_id res chain seq x y z
N MET A 1 3.90 -8.81 16.15
CA MET A 1 4.11 -9.08 14.72
C MET A 1 4.95 -7.96 14.14
N ASP A 2 6.04 -8.28 13.45
CA ASP A 2 6.87 -7.28 12.78
C ASP A 2 6.09 -6.68 11.61
N VAL A 3 5.96 -5.36 11.58
CA VAL A 3 5.25 -4.64 10.52
C VAL A 3 6.03 -3.40 10.10
N PRO A 4 5.95 -2.98 8.83
CA PRO A 4 6.63 -1.78 8.37
C PRO A 4 6.09 -0.54 9.07
N SER A 5 6.99 0.26 9.65
CA SER A 5 6.61 1.48 10.36
C SER A 5 6.65 2.71 9.49
N ASP A 6 7.63 2.79 8.60
CA ASP A 6 7.82 3.94 7.72
C ASP A 6 7.06 3.75 6.42
N ASP A 7 6.76 4.87 5.78
CA ASP A 7 6.10 4.88 4.48
C ASP A 7 7.08 4.41 3.40
N TYR A 8 6.64 3.41 2.64
CA TYR A 8 7.38 2.83 1.52
C TYR A 8 6.44 2.67 0.32
N ASP A 9 7.04 2.72 -0.87
CA ASP A 9 6.31 2.66 -2.12
C ASP A 9 6.83 1.53 -3.02
N VAL A 10 6.21 1.44 -4.19
CA VAL A 10 6.50 0.44 -5.20
C VAL A 10 7.97 0.45 -5.68
N SER A 11 8.72 1.53 -5.45
CA SER A 11 10.13 1.63 -5.86
C SER A 11 10.99 0.56 -5.18
N ILE A 12 10.68 0.19 -3.93
CA ILE A 12 11.40 -0.87 -3.21
C ILE A 12 11.16 -2.24 -3.87
N MET A 13 9.92 -2.48 -4.30
CA MET A 13 9.58 -3.70 -5.04
C MET A 13 10.29 -3.74 -6.40
N ILE A 14 10.33 -2.61 -7.12
CA ILE A 14 11.05 -2.48 -8.40
C ILE A 14 12.55 -2.75 -8.22
N GLU A 15 13.17 -2.19 -7.17
CA GLU A 15 14.57 -2.43 -6.83
C GLU A 15 14.84 -3.92 -6.59
N ALA A 16 14.03 -4.57 -5.74
CA ALA A 16 14.16 -5.99 -5.47
C ALA A 16 14.01 -6.87 -6.72
N ILE A 17 13.08 -6.53 -7.63
CA ILE A 17 12.92 -7.28 -8.88
C ILE A 17 14.16 -7.13 -9.76
N HIS A 18 14.71 -5.93 -9.90
CA HIS A 18 15.93 -5.70 -10.68
C HIS A 18 17.13 -6.46 -10.11
N GLU A 19 17.28 -6.50 -8.78
CA GLU A 19 18.34 -7.29 -8.15
C GLU A 19 18.20 -8.78 -8.43
N VAL A 20 16.98 -9.34 -8.31
CA VAL A 20 16.72 -10.74 -8.64
C VAL A 20 17.00 -11.01 -10.13
N GLN A 21 16.61 -10.10 -11.02
CA GLN A 21 16.87 -10.22 -12.45
C GLN A 21 18.37 -10.19 -12.77
N ALA A 22 19.15 -9.36 -12.05
CA ALA A 22 20.59 -9.32 -12.15
C ALA A 22 21.23 -10.64 -11.69
N VAL A 23 20.73 -11.25 -10.60
CA VAL A 23 21.17 -12.58 -10.14
C VAL A 23 20.90 -13.65 -11.19
N LEU A 24 19.71 -13.66 -11.79
CA LEU A 24 19.33 -14.60 -12.85
C LEU A 24 20.18 -14.48 -14.12
N THR A 25 20.65 -13.27 -14.44
CA THR A 25 21.40 -13.01 -15.69
C THR A 25 22.92 -13.12 -15.52
N SER A 26 23.45 -12.77 -14.36
CA SER A 26 24.90 -12.66 -14.12
C SER A 26 25.57 -13.98 -13.73
N ARG A 27 24.81 -14.93 -13.18
CA ARG A 27 25.35 -16.20 -12.67
C ARG A 27 24.91 -17.38 -13.51
N GLN A 28 25.80 -18.37 -13.63
CA GLN A 28 25.45 -19.67 -14.16
C GLN A 28 25.03 -20.57 -12.98
N PHE A 29 23.88 -21.21 -13.11
CA PHE A 29 23.33 -22.11 -12.11
C PHE A 29 23.38 -23.55 -12.62
N ALA A 30 23.75 -24.49 -11.75
CA ALA A 30 23.76 -25.91 -12.07
C ALA A 30 22.44 -26.59 -11.67
N THR A 31 21.80 -26.12 -10.60
CA THR A 31 20.58 -26.73 -10.06
C THR A 31 19.51 -25.70 -9.71
N PHE A 32 18.24 -26.14 -9.67
CA PHE A 32 17.12 -25.30 -9.20
C PHE A 32 17.27 -24.87 -7.74
N SER A 33 17.85 -25.73 -6.89
CA SER A 33 18.07 -25.42 -5.48
C SER A 33 19.06 -24.27 -5.28
N GLU A 34 20.08 -24.17 -6.14
CA GLU A 34 21.03 -23.04 -6.12
C GLU A 34 20.33 -21.73 -6.51
N VAL A 35 19.48 -21.75 -7.54
CA VAL A 35 18.69 -20.59 -7.97
C VAL A 35 17.80 -20.11 -6.84
N ASP A 36 17.01 -21.02 -6.26
CA ASP A 36 16.07 -20.73 -5.16
C ASP A 36 16.79 -20.14 -3.94
N THR A 37 17.93 -20.72 -3.56
CA THR A 37 18.73 -20.23 -2.42
C THR A 37 19.25 -18.81 -2.64
N GLU A 38 19.73 -18.49 -3.85
CA GLU A 38 20.25 -17.16 -4.15
C GLU A 38 19.14 -16.10 -4.26
N ILE A 39 17.96 -16.47 -4.77
CA ILE A 39 16.79 -15.58 -4.79
C ILE A 39 16.31 -15.32 -3.36
N ALA A 40 16.16 -16.37 -2.55
CA ALA A 40 15.77 -16.25 -1.15
C ALA A 40 16.75 -15.36 -0.36
N LYS A 41 18.06 -15.53 -0.58
CA LYS A 41 19.10 -14.68 0.04
C LYS A 41 18.98 -13.21 -0.38
N THR A 42 18.67 -12.95 -1.65
CA THR A 42 18.48 -11.59 -2.16
C THR A 42 17.26 -10.93 -1.53
N LEU A 43 16.13 -11.64 -1.51
CA LEU A 43 14.84 -11.14 -1.02
C LEU A 43 14.79 -11.03 0.51
N LYS A 44 15.60 -11.79 1.25
CA LYS A 44 15.69 -11.70 2.71
C LYS A 44 16.02 -10.30 3.21
N ARG A 45 16.70 -9.47 2.42
CA ARG A 45 16.98 -8.06 2.77
C ARG A 45 15.73 -7.20 2.86
N TYR A 46 14.65 -7.62 2.22
CA TYR A 46 13.38 -6.90 2.14
C TYR A 46 12.31 -7.47 3.08
N GLU A 47 12.64 -8.46 3.90
CA GLU A 47 11.73 -9.12 4.85
C GLU A 47 11.03 -8.11 5.80
N ALA A 48 11.72 -7.02 6.15
CA ALA A 48 11.16 -5.95 6.99
C ALA A 48 9.98 -5.19 6.35
N PHE A 49 9.82 -5.26 5.03
CA PHE A 49 8.73 -4.60 4.28
C PHE A 49 7.50 -5.50 4.12
N GLY A 50 7.52 -6.71 4.68
CA GLY A 50 6.40 -7.64 4.71
C GLY A 50 6.41 -8.72 3.62
N ASP A 51 5.34 -9.51 3.60
CA ASP A 51 5.28 -10.79 2.88
C ASP A 51 5.15 -10.66 1.35
N GLY A 52 5.05 -9.44 0.81
CA GLY A 52 5.00 -9.19 -0.64
C GLY A 52 6.20 -9.77 -1.38
N PHE A 53 7.39 -9.72 -0.76
CA PHE A 53 8.63 -10.24 -1.33
C PHE A 53 8.66 -11.77 -1.32
N GLU A 54 8.12 -12.40 -0.27
CA GLU A 54 7.96 -13.85 -0.23
C GLU A 54 6.93 -14.33 -1.27
N ARG A 55 5.79 -13.63 -1.41
CA ARG A 55 4.84 -13.93 -2.49
C ARG A 55 5.45 -13.77 -3.88
N PHE A 56 6.32 -12.78 -4.06
CA PHE A 56 7.09 -12.66 -5.30
C PHE A 56 8.02 -13.85 -5.51
N HIS A 57 8.73 -14.28 -4.46
CA HIS A 57 9.56 -15.48 -4.50
C HIS A 57 8.78 -16.72 -4.96
N VAL A 58 7.65 -17.02 -4.31
CA VAL A 58 6.76 -18.15 -4.67
C VAL A 58 6.24 -18.01 -6.10
N SER A 59 5.88 -16.79 -6.51
CA SER A 59 5.43 -16.52 -7.88
C SER A 59 6.52 -16.80 -8.92
N LEU A 60 7.80 -16.61 -8.60
CA LEU A 60 8.91 -16.93 -9.50
C LEU A 60 9.10 -18.45 -9.62
N THR A 61 9.01 -19.19 -8.51
CA THR A 61 9.34 -20.62 -8.44
C THR A 61 8.17 -21.56 -8.75
N LYS A 62 6.96 -21.03 -8.97
CA LYS A 62 5.73 -21.79 -9.24
C LYS A 62 5.82 -22.91 -10.29
N ASP A 63 6.62 -22.77 -11.36
CA ASP A 63 6.68 -23.75 -12.45
C ASP A 63 7.90 -24.68 -12.35
N VAL A 64 8.74 -24.52 -11.33
CA VAL A 64 9.98 -25.28 -11.16
C VAL A 64 9.70 -26.79 -11.06
N LEU A 65 8.61 -27.18 -10.40
CA LEU A 65 8.21 -28.58 -10.28
C LEU A 65 7.67 -29.20 -11.58
N GLN A 66 7.30 -28.38 -12.57
CA GLN A 66 6.72 -28.84 -13.84
C GLN A 66 7.73 -28.89 -14.99
N SER A 67 8.88 -28.22 -14.85
CA SER A 67 9.90 -28.14 -15.89
C SER A 67 11.14 -28.98 -15.54
N ASN A 68 11.53 -29.88 -16.44
CA ASN A 68 12.80 -30.60 -16.36
C ASN A 68 13.98 -29.80 -16.97
N ASP A 69 13.70 -28.65 -17.61
CA ASP A 69 14.69 -27.81 -18.27
C ASP A 69 14.94 -26.52 -17.47
N LEU A 70 16.16 -26.42 -16.93
CA LEU A 70 16.63 -25.28 -16.15
C LEU A 70 16.73 -24.01 -17.00
N GLN A 71 17.20 -24.11 -18.26
CA GLN A 71 17.40 -22.95 -19.12
C GLN A 71 16.06 -22.34 -19.55
N LYS A 72 15.07 -23.19 -19.81
CA LYS A 72 13.71 -22.75 -20.06
C LYS A 72 13.12 -22.07 -18.82
N SER A 73 13.27 -22.67 -17.65
CA SER A 73 12.73 -22.11 -16.41
C SER A 73 13.37 -20.77 -16.05
N LEU A 74 14.68 -20.59 -16.24
CA LEU A 74 15.35 -19.30 -16.03
C LEU A 74 14.78 -18.20 -16.94
N LYS A 75 14.48 -18.51 -18.21
CA LYS A 75 13.81 -17.57 -19.13
C LYS A 75 12.39 -17.25 -18.70
N ASP A 76 11.64 -18.24 -18.19
CA ASP A 76 10.29 -18.05 -17.70
C ASP A 76 10.27 -17.20 -16.41
N MET A 77 11.24 -17.40 -15.51
CA MET A 77 11.44 -16.57 -14.30
C MET A 77 11.77 -15.12 -14.67
N ASP A 78 12.70 -14.91 -15.60
CA ASP A 78 13.05 -13.58 -16.09
C ASP A 78 11.86 -12.89 -16.80
N LYS A 79 11.02 -13.66 -17.53
CA LYS A 79 9.75 -13.15 -18.06
C LYS A 79 8.81 -12.72 -16.94
N ARG A 80 8.66 -13.50 -15.87
CA ARG A 80 7.83 -13.14 -14.70
C ARG A 80 8.33 -11.89 -13.99
N CYS A 81 9.64 -11.70 -13.89
CA CYS A 81 10.22 -10.45 -13.38
C CYS A 81 9.78 -9.25 -14.22
N ARG A 82 9.90 -9.34 -15.56
CA ARG A 82 9.45 -8.27 -16.48
C ARG A 82 7.96 -7.99 -16.39
N ASP A 83 7.14 -9.04 -16.31
CA ASP A 83 5.69 -8.88 -16.21
C ASP A 83 5.34 -8.18 -14.89
N ARG A 84 5.97 -8.58 -13.77
CA ARG A 84 5.78 -7.92 -12.48
C ARG A 84 6.25 -6.46 -12.46
N LEU A 85 7.34 -6.12 -13.15
CA LEU A 85 7.80 -4.73 -13.29
C LEU A 85 6.75 -3.86 -13.98
N LYS A 86 6.13 -4.37 -15.06
CA LYS A 86 5.04 -3.66 -15.74
C LYS A 86 3.84 -3.44 -14.83
N ASP A 87 3.47 -4.45 -14.04
CA ASP A 87 2.38 -4.34 -13.07
C ASP A 87 2.70 -3.27 -12.00
N CYS A 88 3.95 -3.20 -11.55
CA CYS A 88 4.41 -2.19 -10.60
C CYS A 88 4.34 -0.76 -11.19
N GLU A 89 4.72 -0.60 -12.46
CA GLU A 89 4.66 0.68 -13.16
C GLU A 89 3.22 1.16 -13.42
N SER A 90 2.28 0.24 -13.68
CA SER A 90 0.86 0.60 -13.90
C SER A 90 0.05 0.72 -12.61
N SER A 91 0.48 0.08 -11.52
CA SER A 91 -0.27 -0.07 -10.27
C SER A 91 -0.89 1.23 -9.74
N GLN A 92 -0.10 2.31 -9.68
CA GLN A 92 -0.59 3.60 -9.17
C GLN A 92 -1.66 4.20 -10.10
N LYS A 93 -1.45 4.10 -11.41
CA LYS A 93 -2.38 4.63 -12.42
C LYS A 93 -3.70 3.88 -12.40
N ASP A 94 -3.65 2.55 -12.29
CA ASP A 94 -4.85 1.71 -12.25
C ASP A 94 -5.71 2.04 -11.02
N GLN A 95 -5.09 2.15 -9.85
CA GLN A 95 -5.78 2.56 -8.61
C GLN A 95 -6.41 3.95 -8.69
N ILE A 96 -5.74 4.90 -9.36
CA ILE A 96 -6.28 6.25 -9.54
C ILE A 96 -7.49 6.23 -10.46
N ASN A 97 -7.42 5.49 -11.57
CA ASN A 97 -8.55 5.37 -12.48
C ASN A 97 -9.76 4.73 -11.80
N ASP A 98 -9.54 3.84 -10.83
CA ASP A 98 -10.60 3.21 -10.05
C ASP A 98 -11.24 4.16 -9.02
N ILE A 99 -10.45 5.02 -8.36
CA ILE A 99 -10.99 5.94 -7.33
C ILE A 99 -11.57 7.23 -7.90
N LEU A 100 -11.06 7.75 -9.02
CA LEU A 100 -11.54 9.02 -9.60
C LEU A 100 -13.07 9.04 -9.83
N PRO A 101 -13.73 7.97 -10.33
CA PRO A 101 -15.18 7.93 -10.46
C PRO A 101 -15.98 8.06 -9.15
N PHE A 102 -15.36 7.77 -8.00
CA PHE A 102 -15.99 7.95 -6.68
C PHE A 102 -15.97 9.41 -6.23
N ILE A 103 -15.08 10.22 -6.79
CA ILE A 103 -14.90 11.63 -6.44
C ILE A 103 -15.85 12.47 -7.29
N ARG A 104 -16.81 13.14 -6.64
CA ARG A 104 -17.75 14.03 -7.34
C ARG A 104 -17.20 15.46 -7.39
N LYS A 105 -17.81 16.28 -8.25
CA LYS A 105 -17.40 17.69 -8.47
C LYS A 105 -17.25 18.53 -7.20
N SER A 106 -18.02 18.25 -6.14
CA SER A 106 -18.00 19.00 -4.88
C SER A 106 -17.69 18.10 -3.68
N SER A 107 -17.00 16.98 -3.89
CA SER A 107 -16.73 16.02 -2.83
C SER A 107 -15.81 16.59 -1.77
N ALA A 108 -16.11 16.26 -0.51
CA ALA A 108 -15.30 16.60 0.65
C ALA A 108 -14.68 15.32 1.22
N ILE A 109 -13.35 15.23 1.21
CA ILE A 109 -12.63 13.98 1.48
C ILE A 109 -11.67 14.21 2.64
N LEU A 110 -11.71 13.34 3.64
CA LEU A 110 -10.73 13.33 4.72
C LEU A 110 -9.57 12.39 4.36
N VAL A 111 -8.34 12.84 4.53
CA VAL A 111 -7.14 12.09 4.17
C VAL A 111 -6.21 11.95 5.37
N HIS A 112 -5.66 10.76 5.55
CA HIS A 112 -4.64 10.46 6.54
C HIS A 112 -3.51 9.62 5.94
N GLY A 113 -2.27 9.90 6.35
CA GLY A 113 -1.05 9.33 5.79
C GLY A 113 -0.28 10.29 4.87
N SER A 114 0.88 9.85 4.38
CA SER A 114 1.77 10.63 3.52
C SER A 114 2.20 9.94 2.23
N GLY A 115 1.55 8.83 1.86
CA GLY A 115 1.96 7.99 0.73
C GLY A 115 1.94 8.70 -0.63
N ASN A 116 2.80 8.25 -1.55
CA ASN A 116 2.87 8.79 -2.92
C ASN A 116 1.57 8.57 -3.70
N LEU A 117 0.92 7.42 -3.49
CA LEU A 117 -0.38 7.13 -4.10
C LEU A 117 -1.46 8.13 -3.65
N LEU A 118 -1.54 8.44 -2.35
CA LEU A 118 -2.45 9.47 -1.84
C LEU A 118 -2.17 10.84 -2.45
N ALA A 119 -0.88 11.21 -2.57
CA ALA A 119 -0.47 12.47 -3.15
C ALA A 119 -0.91 12.59 -4.62
N LEU A 120 -0.73 11.51 -5.39
CA LEU A 120 -1.14 11.45 -6.78
C LEU A 120 -2.67 11.47 -6.93
N THR A 121 -3.40 10.74 -6.07
CA THR A 121 -4.87 10.80 -6.02
C THR A 121 -5.36 12.23 -5.77
N ILE A 122 -4.81 12.95 -4.78
CA ILE A 122 -5.18 14.35 -4.52
C ILE A 122 -4.91 15.22 -5.75
N ALA A 123 -3.73 15.11 -6.35
CA ALA A 123 -3.33 15.93 -7.50
C ALA A 123 -4.25 15.70 -8.71
N CYS A 124 -4.51 14.45 -9.09
CA CYS A 124 -5.40 14.10 -10.20
C CYS A 124 -6.83 14.55 -9.94
N SER A 125 -7.33 14.38 -8.71
CA SER A 125 -8.70 14.75 -8.34
C SER A 125 -8.97 16.25 -8.45
N ILE A 126 -8.00 17.08 -8.03
CA ILE A 126 -8.13 18.54 -8.14
C ILE A 126 -8.13 18.98 -9.61
N GLN A 127 -7.34 18.32 -10.46
CA GLN A 127 -7.31 18.64 -11.90
C GLN A 127 -8.62 18.25 -12.60
N GLU A 128 -9.20 17.11 -12.24
CA GLU A 128 -10.48 16.64 -12.76
C GLU A 128 -11.66 17.53 -12.29
N HIS A 129 -11.63 17.93 -11.01
CA HIS A 129 -12.77 18.57 -10.35
C HIS A 129 -12.36 19.77 -9.49
N GLU A 130 -12.55 20.99 -10.01
CA GLU A 130 -12.19 22.22 -9.29
C GLU A 130 -13.03 22.53 -8.02
N GLY A 131 -14.03 21.72 -7.67
CA GLY A 131 -14.86 21.92 -6.49
C GLY A 131 -14.57 20.95 -5.33
N VAL A 132 -13.63 20.01 -5.50
CA VAL A 132 -13.28 19.05 -4.44
C VAL A 132 -12.56 19.74 -3.29
N ARG A 133 -12.73 19.21 -2.08
CA ARG A 133 -12.06 19.71 -0.88
C ARG A 133 -11.47 18.55 -0.11
N PHE A 134 -10.21 18.71 0.30
CA PHE A 134 -9.46 17.74 1.07
C PHE A 134 -9.18 18.28 2.46
N TYR A 135 -9.62 17.54 3.47
CA TYR A 135 -9.23 17.72 4.86
C TYR A 135 -8.07 16.77 5.14
N ILE A 136 -6.90 17.28 5.46
CA ILE A 136 -5.69 16.47 5.66
C ILE A 136 -5.36 16.46 7.15
N CYS A 137 -5.30 15.30 7.77
CA CYS A 137 -4.91 15.18 9.18
C CYS A 137 -3.44 15.59 9.34
N GLU A 138 -3.09 16.34 10.39
CA GLU A 138 -1.70 16.75 10.65
C GLU A 138 -0.78 15.53 10.82
N GLY A 139 -1.29 14.44 11.41
CA GLY A 139 -0.61 13.16 11.51
C GLY A 139 0.62 13.20 12.40
N ARG A 140 0.40 13.48 13.69
CA ARG A 140 1.40 13.34 14.75
C ARG A 140 1.50 11.87 15.20
N PRO A 141 2.63 11.41 15.76
CA PRO A 141 3.84 12.16 16.11
C PRO A 141 4.77 12.46 14.92
N ALA A 142 5.63 13.46 15.11
CA ALA A 142 6.72 13.75 14.18
C ALA A 142 7.72 12.59 14.12
N ARG A 143 8.18 12.24 12.92
CA ARG A 143 9.22 11.21 12.71
C ARG A 143 10.39 11.78 11.93
N LYS A 144 11.52 11.05 11.89
CA LYS A 144 12.72 11.45 11.13
C LYS A 144 12.39 11.78 9.66
N GLY A 145 11.51 11.01 9.02
CA GLY A 145 11.08 11.23 7.63
C GLY A 145 10.08 12.38 7.42
N TYR A 146 9.38 12.82 8.47
CA TYR A 146 8.40 13.90 8.40
C TYR A 146 8.31 14.64 9.75
N PRO A 147 9.24 15.58 10.03
CA PRO A 147 9.35 16.23 11.34
C PRO A 147 8.15 17.11 11.68
N ASN A 148 7.36 17.52 10.69
CA ASN A 148 6.19 18.36 10.89
C ASN A 148 4.87 17.58 10.89
N GLY A 149 4.91 16.24 10.82
CA GLY A 149 3.73 15.38 10.72
C GLY A 149 3.46 14.89 9.28
N SER A 150 2.66 13.85 9.16
CA SER A 150 2.39 13.21 7.86
C SER A 150 1.60 14.11 6.91
N GLY A 151 0.73 14.99 7.43
CA GLY A 151 -0.12 15.86 6.61
C GLY A 151 0.67 16.92 5.83
N GLU A 152 1.65 17.56 6.46
CA GLU A 152 2.52 18.52 5.76
C GLU A 152 3.40 17.80 4.73
N GLN A 153 3.88 16.59 5.05
CA GLN A 153 4.66 15.78 4.13
C GLN A 153 3.84 15.36 2.90
N LEU A 154 2.56 15.02 3.10
CA LEU A 154 1.63 14.71 2.02
C LEU A 154 1.51 15.90 1.05
N LEU A 155 1.29 17.12 1.58
CA LEU A 155 1.21 18.32 0.75
C LEU A 155 2.50 18.57 -0.06
N LYS A 156 3.68 18.37 0.56
CA LYS A 156 4.97 18.47 -0.15
C LYS A 156 5.06 17.45 -1.29
N ARG A 157 4.62 16.21 -1.06
CA ARG A 157 4.59 15.16 -2.08
C ARG A 157 3.59 15.46 -3.19
N VAL A 158 2.42 16.01 -2.86
CA VAL A 158 1.45 16.48 -3.88
C VAL A 158 2.11 17.50 -4.79
N LEU A 159 2.85 18.47 -4.25
CA LEU A 159 3.56 19.46 -5.07
C LEU A 159 4.71 18.87 -5.89
N ALA A 160 5.29 17.76 -5.45
CA ALA A 160 6.36 17.05 -6.15
C ALA A 160 5.86 16.18 -7.30
N THR A 161 4.55 15.86 -7.38
CA THR A 161 4.02 15.11 -8.51
C THR A 161 3.96 15.97 -9.78
N PRO A 162 4.09 15.36 -10.97
CA PRO A 162 3.94 16.05 -12.25
C PRO A 162 2.62 16.84 -12.35
N GLU A 163 1.54 16.26 -11.82
CA GLU A 163 0.19 16.82 -11.82
C GLU A 163 0.05 17.97 -10.82
N GLY A 164 0.67 17.86 -9.64
CA GLY A 164 0.56 18.84 -8.58
C GLY A 164 1.43 20.08 -8.76
N THR A 165 2.45 20.02 -9.62
CA THR A 165 3.31 21.19 -9.94
C THR A 165 2.48 22.39 -10.44
N ARG A 166 1.41 22.12 -11.20
CA ARG A 166 0.49 23.15 -11.73
C ARG A 166 -0.44 23.76 -10.67
N LEU A 167 -0.54 23.14 -9.50
CA LEU A 167 -1.47 23.50 -8.43
C LEU A 167 -0.82 24.33 -7.32
N LYS A 168 0.49 24.63 -7.40
CA LYS A 168 1.27 25.28 -6.34
C LYS A 168 0.59 26.50 -5.71
N ASP A 169 0.09 27.42 -6.54
CA ASP A 169 -0.51 28.66 -6.04
C ASP A 169 -1.96 28.50 -5.56
N LYS A 170 -2.62 27.36 -5.88
CA LYS A 170 -4.03 27.12 -5.57
C LYS A 170 -4.25 26.00 -4.56
N LEU A 171 -3.22 25.23 -4.21
CA LEU A 171 -3.35 24.03 -3.37
C LEU A 171 -4.04 24.32 -2.02
N HIS A 172 -3.74 25.48 -1.42
CA HIS A 172 -4.35 25.92 -0.16
C HIS A 172 -5.87 26.15 -0.23
N ARG A 173 -6.43 26.32 -1.44
CA ARG A 173 -7.88 26.41 -1.65
C ARG A 173 -8.57 25.04 -1.59
N TYR A 174 -7.84 24.00 -1.96
CA TYR A 174 -8.36 22.62 -2.05
C TYR A 174 -8.04 21.82 -0.80
N CYS A 175 -6.86 21.99 -0.24
CA CYS A 175 -6.36 21.20 0.88
C CYS A 175 -6.27 22.04 2.15
N THR A 176 -6.92 21.60 3.22
CA THR A 176 -6.87 22.21 4.55
C THR A 176 -6.32 21.20 5.54
N ILE A 177 -5.26 21.57 6.28
CA ILE A 177 -4.77 20.74 7.38
C ILE A 177 -5.73 20.86 8.57
N VAL A 178 -6.10 19.72 9.15
CA VAL A 178 -6.97 19.60 10.32
C VAL A 178 -6.17 18.95 11.44
N PRO A 179 -6.21 19.48 12.67
CA PRO A 179 -5.57 18.83 13.81
C PRO A 179 -6.19 17.45 14.05
N ASP A 180 -5.40 16.49 14.54
CA ASP A 180 -5.87 15.11 14.72
C ASP A 180 -7.05 15.05 15.72
N SER A 181 -7.06 15.96 16.70
CA SER A 181 -8.16 16.14 17.66
C SER A 181 -9.44 16.76 17.05
N GLY A 182 -9.32 17.41 15.89
CA GLY A 182 -10.41 18.08 15.19
C GLY A 182 -11.16 17.22 14.17
N VAL A 183 -10.73 15.98 13.94
CA VAL A 183 -11.32 15.06 12.94
C VAL A 183 -12.82 14.90 13.13
N SER A 184 -13.29 14.73 14.36
CA SER A 184 -14.73 14.56 14.63
C SER A 184 -15.56 15.79 14.29
N SER A 185 -14.98 16.98 14.30
CA SER A 185 -15.68 18.23 13.98
C SER A 185 -15.90 18.38 12.48
N VAL A 186 -14.97 17.89 11.66
CA VAL A 186 -15.05 17.96 10.20
C VAL A 186 -15.80 16.78 9.58
N MET A 187 -15.87 15.63 10.27
CA MET A 187 -16.44 14.39 9.73
C MET A 187 -17.87 14.53 9.20
N ASN A 188 -18.71 15.40 9.78
CA ASN A 188 -20.08 15.64 9.30
C ASN A 188 -20.14 16.22 7.87
N ASN A 189 -19.08 16.89 7.44
CA ASN A 189 -18.99 17.49 6.11
C ASN A 189 -18.21 16.60 5.13
N VAL A 190 -17.74 15.43 5.55
CA VAL A 190 -16.90 14.52 4.77
C VAL A 190 -17.79 13.47 4.12
N ASP A 191 -17.65 13.28 2.81
CA ASP A 191 -18.36 12.25 2.05
C ASP A 191 -17.75 10.86 2.28
N PHE A 192 -16.42 10.79 2.34
CA PHE A 192 -15.66 9.57 2.63
C PHE A 192 -14.23 9.87 3.09
N VAL A 193 -13.63 8.91 3.79
CA VAL A 193 -12.24 8.95 4.24
C VAL A 193 -11.36 8.15 3.29
N VAL A 194 -10.17 8.65 2.97
CA VAL A 194 -9.14 7.92 2.23
C VAL A 194 -7.88 7.82 3.08
N MET A 195 -7.37 6.61 3.24
CA MET A 195 -6.11 6.34 3.94
C MET A 195 -5.15 5.59 3.03
N GLY A 196 -3.85 5.74 3.28
CA GLY A 196 -2.85 4.83 2.75
C GLY A 196 -2.76 3.57 3.61
N ALA A 197 -1.84 2.67 3.26
CA ALA A 197 -1.49 1.54 4.10
C ALA A 197 0.01 1.37 4.24
N ASN A 198 0.44 1.03 5.45
CA ASN A 198 1.75 0.44 5.66
C ASN A 198 1.68 -1.06 5.40
N CYS A 199 0.59 -1.70 5.81
CA CYS A 199 0.34 -3.11 5.59
C CYS A 199 -1.17 -3.37 5.65
N VAL A 200 -1.65 -4.34 4.87
CA VAL A 200 -3.01 -4.87 4.99
C VAL A 200 -2.91 -6.32 5.44
N THR A 201 -3.62 -6.65 6.50
CA THR A 201 -3.65 -7.99 7.09
C THR A 201 -4.48 -8.96 6.24
N GLU A 202 -4.27 -10.27 6.41
CA GLU A 202 -4.94 -11.31 5.61
C GLU A 202 -6.47 -11.21 5.62
N HIS A 203 -7.04 -10.85 6.77
CA HIS A 203 -8.48 -10.70 6.96
C HIS A 203 -8.99 -9.29 6.61
N GLY A 204 -8.15 -8.47 5.96
CA GLY A 204 -8.50 -7.17 5.42
C GLY A 204 -8.46 -6.01 6.41
N GLY A 205 -7.94 -6.21 7.63
CA GLY A 205 -7.62 -5.11 8.54
C GLY A 205 -6.42 -4.31 8.06
N LEU A 206 -6.34 -3.04 8.46
CA LEU A 206 -5.30 -2.10 8.03
C LEU A 206 -4.30 -1.86 9.16
N VAL A 207 -3.01 -1.88 8.83
CA VAL A 207 -1.94 -1.36 9.68
C VAL A 207 -1.45 -0.05 9.08
N HIS A 208 -1.53 1.03 9.86
CA HIS A 208 -1.13 2.36 9.42
C HIS A 208 -0.61 3.21 10.59
N SER A 209 -0.29 4.48 10.33
CA SER A 209 0.18 5.41 11.36
C SER A 209 -0.87 5.63 12.46
N THR A 210 -0.37 6.08 13.61
CA THR A 210 -1.15 6.59 14.74
C THR A 210 -2.26 7.54 14.28
N GLY A 211 -3.46 7.37 14.84
CA GLY A 211 -4.64 8.16 14.51
C GLY A 211 -5.55 7.49 13.49
N SER A 212 -5.04 6.52 12.72
CA SER A 212 -5.85 5.76 11.76
C SER A 212 -7.05 5.07 12.42
N LEU A 213 -6.85 4.41 13.57
CA LEU A 213 -7.95 3.77 14.29
C LEU A 213 -8.97 4.78 14.82
N GLN A 214 -8.50 5.90 15.37
CA GLN A 214 -9.37 6.97 15.86
C GLN A 214 -10.25 7.53 14.73
N ILE A 215 -9.64 7.82 13.57
CA ILE A 215 -10.37 8.35 12.41
C ILE A 215 -11.42 7.34 11.94
N SER A 216 -11.05 6.06 11.84
CA SER A 216 -11.96 4.99 11.42
C SER A 216 -13.12 4.77 12.39
N ILE A 217 -12.90 4.87 13.71
CA ILE A 217 -13.98 4.82 14.70
C ILE A 217 -14.95 5.98 14.50
N VAL A 218 -14.43 7.20 14.35
CA VAL A 218 -15.25 8.41 14.16
C VAL A 218 -16.04 8.33 12.83
N ALA A 219 -15.41 7.84 11.77
CA ALA A 219 -16.05 7.66 10.47
C ALA A 219 -17.17 6.61 10.55
N ALA A 220 -16.90 5.44 11.16
CA ALA A 220 -17.89 4.39 11.37
C ALA A 220 -19.07 4.89 12.21
N PHE A 221 -18.82 5.64 13.29
CA PHE A 221 -19.87 6.23 14.13
C PHE A 221 -20.75 7.21 13.35
N ARG A 222 -20.19 7.92 12.36
CA ARG A 222 -20.90 8.88 11.51
C ARG A 222 -21.45 8.26 10.21
N ASN A 223 -21.29 6.95 10.01
CA ASN A 223 -21.61 6.27 8.75
C ASN A 223 -20.90 6.86 7.52
N VAL A 224 -19.69 7.37 7.70
CA VAL A 224 -18.83 7.83 6.62
C VAL A 224 -17.95 6.66 6.18
N PRO A 225 -17.96 6.27 4.90
CA PRO A 225 -17.18 5.13 4.42
C PRO A 225 -15.67 5.44 4.45
N CYS A 226 -14.88 4.42 4.77
CA CYS A 226 -13.43 4.47 4.79
C CYS A 226 -12.84 3.64 3.64
N TYR A 227 -12.05 4.29 2.80
CA TYR A 227 -11.34 3.67 1.69
C TYR A 227 -9.84 3.61 1.97
N VAL A 228 -9.22 2.50 1.61
CA VAL A 228 -7.78 2.29 1.73
C VAL A 228 -7.20 2.17 0.33
N LEU A 229 -6.16 2.95 0.05
CA LEU A 229 -5.38 2.87 -1.17
C LEU A 229 -4.05 2.17 -0.86
N CYS A 230 -3.81 1.01 -1.47
CA CYS A 230 -2.57 0.28 -1.24
C CYS A 230 -2.27 -0.72 -2.36
N GLU A 231 -0.99 -0.88 -2.64
CA GLU A 231 -0.51 -1.89 -3.57
C GLU A 231 -0.57 -3.31 -2.96
N THR A 232 -0.80 -4.35 -3.77
CA THR A 232 -1.00 -5.73 -3.26
C THR A 232 0.24 -6.33 -2.60
N PHE A 233 1.44 -5.80 -2.88
CA PHE A 233 2.65 -6.26 -2.21
C PHE A 233 2.68 -5.91 -0.71
N LYS A 234 1.84 -4.97 -0.26
CA LYS A 234 1.69 -4.61 1.16
C LYS A 234 0.76 -5.54 1.94
N PHE A 235 0.13 -6.51 1.29
CA PHE A 235 -0.68 -7.51 1.98
C PHE A 235 0.25 -8.42 2.80
N ALA A 236 -0.13 -8.82 4.01
CA ALA A 236 0.69 -9.68 4.86
C ALA A 236 -0.17 -10.72 5.58
N HIS A 237 0.40 -11.91 5.74
CA HIS A 237 -0.20 -13.09 6.35
C HIS A 237 -0.03 -13.01 7.87
N ILE A 238 -0.68 -11.99 8.43
CA ILE A 238 -0.70 -11.67 9.85
C ILE A 238 -2.14 -11.47 10.32
N PHE A 239 -2.39 -11.80 11.59
CA PHE A 239 -3.73 -11.73 12.19
C PHE A 239 -3.67 -11.03 13.56
N PRO A 240 -3.37 -9.72 13.61
CA PRO A 240 -3.47 -8.96 14.85
C PRO A 240 -4.93 -8.84 15.29
N LEU A 241 -5.20 -8.99 16.58
CA LEU A 241 -6.51 -8.74 17.19
C LEU A 241 -6.62 -7.30 17.69
N GLY A 242 -5.49 -6.66 17.96
CA GLY A 242 -5.40 -5.26 18.34
C GLY A 242 -4.01 -4.67 18.08
N THR A 243 -3.86 -3.38 18.36
CA THR A 243 -2.57 -2.67 18.22
C THR A 243 -1.48 -3.26 19.10
N ASP A 244 -1.84 -3.87 20.24
CA ASP A 244 -0.91 -4.50 21.18
C ASP A 244 -0.19 -5.73 20.59
N ASP A 245 -0.76 -6.35 19.56
CA ASP A 245 -0.13 -7.48 18.86
C ASP A 245 0.93 -7.04 17.85
N LEU A 246 1.02 -5.74 17.56
CA LEU A 246 1.99 -5.16 16.64
C LEU A 246 3.28 -4.80 17.37
N LYS A 247 4.42 -5.17 16.78
CA LYS A 247 5.72 -4.74 17.31
C LYS A 247 5.93 -3.27 16.99
N GLN A 248 6.14 -2.48 18.02
CA GLN A 248 6.40 -1.06 17.85
C GLN A 248 7.86 -0.82 17.41
N PRO A 249 8.12 0.21 16.59
CA PRO A 249 9.48 0.53 16.14
C PRO A 249 10.38 0.88 17.31
N GLU A 250 11.68 0.55 17.22
CA GLU A 250 12.66 0.86 18.27
C GLU A 250 12.86 2.36 18.50
N ASP A 251 12.64 3.18 17.46
CA ASP A 251 12.58 4.65 17.59
C ASP A 251 11.39 5.12 18.49
N GLY A 252 10.47 4.22 18.85
CA GLY A 252 9.36 4.44 19.77
C GLY A 252 9.63 4.01 21.22
N VAL A 253 10.83 3.53 21.55
CA VAL A 253 11.18 3.13 22.94
C VAL A 253 11.03 4.33 23.88
N GLY A 254 10.00 4.28 24.76
CA GLY A 254 9.66 5.34 25.71
C GLY A 254 8.46 6.22 25.32
N GLN A 255 7.82 5.98 24.18
CA GLN A 255 6.56 6.65 23.83
C GLN A 255 5.36 5.89 24.38
N VAL A 256 4.47 6.59 25.08
CA VAL A 256 3.19 6.06 25.58
C VAL A 256 2.22 5.75 24.43
N VAL A 257 2.42 6.39 23.28
CA VAL A 257 1.54 6.30 22.12
C VAL A 257 2.20 5.40 21.06
N PRO A 258 1.49 4.39 20.54
CA PRO A 258 2.02 3.53 19.49
C PRO A 258 2.24 4.33 18.20
N LEU A 259 3.31 4.01 17.46
CA LEU A 259 3.60 4.64 16.17
C LEU A 259 2.77 4.02 15.04
N VAL A 260 2.50 2.73 15.14
CA VAL A 260 1.66 1.99 14.20
C VAL A 260 0.44 1.44 14.92
N GLU A 261 -0.71 1.56 14.28
CA GLU A 261 -2.00 1.13 14.80
C GLU A 261 -2.65 0.11 13.88
N PHE A 262 -3.45 -0.76 14.48
CA PHE A 262 -4.31 -1.68 13.75
C PHE A 262 -5.74 -1.14 13.68
N VAL A 263 -6.30 -1.13 12.48
CA VAL A 263 -7.70 -0.80 12.19
C VAL A 263 -8.44 -2.08 11.77
N PRO A 264 -9.48 -2.50 12.51
CA PRO A 264 -10.25 -3.69 12.17
C PRO A 264 -10.91 -3.60 10.79
N PRO A 265 -11.05 -4.72 10.06
CA PRO A 265 -11.69 -4.75 8.75
C PRO A 265 -13.14 -4.25 8.77
N SER A 266 -13.84 -4.38 9.91
CA SER A 266 -15.23 -3.91 10.06
C SER A 266 -15.37 -2.39 9.95
N MET A 267 -14.28 -1.63 10.06
CA MET A 267 -14.27 -0.18 9.87
C MET A 267 -13.81 0.24 8.47
N ILE A 268 -13.42 -0.71 7.61
CA ILE A 268 -12.95 -0.45 6.25
C ILE A 268 -14.06 -0.82 5.28
N THR A 269 -14.39 0.10 4.38
CA THR A 269 -15.46 -0.11 3.40
C THR A 269 -14.93 -0.78 2.15
N LEU A 270 -13.85 -0.25 1.56
CA LEU A 270 -13.23 -0.76 0.34
C LEU A 270 -11.72 -0.58 0.37
N ILE A 271 -11.02 -1.51 -0.25
CA ILE A 271 -9.59 -1.48 -0.49
C ILE A 271 -9.39 -1.38 -2.00
N PHE A 272 -8.62 -0.39 -2.42
CA PHE A 272 -8.23 -0.15 -3.80
C PHE A 272 -6.80 -0.64 -3.97
N SER A 273 -6.59 -1.46 -4.98
CA SER A 273 -5.28 -2.02 -5.36
C SER A 273 -5.17 -2.10 -6.88
N GLU A 274 -3.99 -2.43 -7.40
CA GLU A 274 -3.81 -2.68 -8.83
C GLU A 274 -4.59 -3.89 -9.37
N GLN A 275 -5.09 -4.77 -8.50
CA GLN A 275 -5.97 -5.87 -8.87
C GLN A 275 -7.46 -5.44 -8.91
N GLY A 276 -7.73 -4.18 -8.60
CA GLY A 276 -9.04 -3.56 -8.57
C GLY A 276 -9.54 -3.27 -7.16
N ILE A 277 -10.83 -2.96 -7.10
CA ILE A 277 -11.56 -2.58 -5.89
C ILE A 277 -12.12 -3.83 -5.21
N MET A 278 -11.82 -4.02 -3.93
CA MET A 278 -12.25 -5.19 -3.17
C MET A 278 -12.75 -4.83 -1.76
N PRO A 279 -13.73 -5.56 -1.20
CA PRO A 279 -14.03 -5.49 0.22
C PRO A 279 -12.92 -6.16 1.05
N PRO A 280 -12.80 -5.83 2.35
CA PRO A 280 -11.79 -6.44 3.23
C PRO A 280 -11.78 -7.98 3.21
N SER A 281 -12.95 -8.62 3.11
CA SER A 281 -13.07 -10.09 3.10
C SER A 281 -12.45 -10.75 1.87
N ALA A 282 -12.25 -10.02 0.77
CA ALA A 282 -11.64 -10.54 -0.45
C ALA A 282 -10.10 -10.49 -0.43
N VAL A 283 -9.48 -9.86 0.58
CA VAL A 283 -8.02 -9.81 0.71
C VAL A 283 -7.43 -11.20 0.88
N ALA A 284 -8.06 -12.05 1.70
CA ALA A 284 -7.64 -13.44 1.88
C ALA A 284 -7.65 -14.21 0.55
N ASP A 285 -8.73 -14.09 -0.23
CA ASP A 285 -8.85 -14.74 -1.55
C ASP A 285 -7.75 -14.26 -2.51
N GLU A 286 -7.43 -12.96 -2.50
CA GLU A 286 -6.35 -12.41 -3.32
C GLU A 286 -4.99 -12.95 -2.88
N MET A 287 -4.75 -13.05 -1.57
CA MET A 287 -3.52 -13.63 -1.03
C MET A 287 -3.37 -15.12 -1.35
N PHE A 288 -4.46 -15.90 -1.32
CA PHE A 288 -4.43 -17.33 -1.65
C PHE A 288 -4.07 -17.59 -3.11
N ARG A 289 -4.44 -16.71 -4.05
CA ARG A 289 -4.05 -16.85 -5.47
C ARG A 289 -2.54 -16.99 -5.67
N PHE A 290 -1.74 -16.40 -4.78
CA PHE A 290 -0.29 -16.47 -4.83
C PHE A 290 0.29 -17.72 -4.14
N HIS A 291 -0.39 -18.28 -3.13
CA HIS A 291 0.07 -19.44 -2.36
C HIS A 291 -0.37 -20.79 -2.94
N THR A 292 -1.57 -20.88 -3.52
CA THR A 292 -2.15 -22.17 -3.99
C THR A 292 -2.32 -22.23 -5.49
N ALA A 293 -1.29 -21.89 -6.25
CA ALA A 293 -1.31 -22.23 -7.67
C ALA A 293 -0.34 -23.35 -8.08
N PRO A 294 -0.48 -24.58 -7.52
CA PRO A 294 -0.15 -25.79 -8.27
C PRO A 294 -1.22 -26.15 -9.31
N SER A 295 -2.45 -25.65 -9.21
CA SER A 295 -3.58 -26.00 -10.10
C SER A 295 -4.77 -25.05 -9.90
N ALA A 296 -4.89 -23.98 -10.69
CA ALA A 296 -6.16 -23.27 -10.83
C ALA A 296 -6.83 -23.72 -12.14
N PRO A 297 -7.80 -24.66 -12.10
CA PRO A 297 -8.61 -24.95 -13.26
C PRO A 297 -9.59 -23.79 -13.45
N GLY A 298 -9.55 -23.14 -14.62
CA GLY A 298 -10.64 -22.30 -15.08
C GLY A 298 -10.35 -20.81 -15.25
N LYS A 299 -9.77 -20.47 -16.41
CA LYS A 299 -10.31 -19.43 -17.28
C LYS A 299 -10.19 -19.91 -18.74
N GLN A 300 -11.02 -20.89 -19.08
CA GLN A 300 -11.63 -20.91 -20.41
C GLN A 300 -13.05 -20.38 -20.22
N ARG A 301 -13.24 -19.12 -20.62
CA ARG A 301 -14.49 -18.61 -21.19
C ARG A 301 -14.11 -17.64 -22.28
#